data_AF-A0A382HDF9-F1
#
_entry.id   AF-A0A382HDF9-F1
#
_cell.length_a   1.000
_cell.length_b   1.000
_cell.length_c   1.000
_cell.angle_alpha   90.00
_cell.angle_beta   90.00
_cell.angle_gamma   90.00
#
_symmetry.space_group_name_H-M   'P 1'
#
loop_
_entity.id
_entity.type
_entity.pdbx_description
1 polymer ?
#
loop_
_entity_poly.entity_id
_entity_poly.type
_entity_poly.pdbx_seq_one_letter_code
_entity_poly.pdbx_strand_id
1 'polypeptide(L)'
;FEEVKPDYFITKLTAFHHLELFRRMCIFHGVKVLMLSSPKTPKRNIISESDTKFDFIDNLDHIDCPNKSFSGLREELQSINGKTTTRELAMNYWNKHASSSKFNSLRVFLHYLISPEKNLRTHYNYYGRTKISVIKNTFELLLRKKSRESFMDRHFTKNPSMDTRYVYFPLGIVLERHILIDAPYYTNQVELIRHIVKSLPVGYRLLVKEHPAQESREWRTISEYKQILDIPNVTLIHPSFSDQELQKNCSLIISTAGGSAFEATFYEKPSIIFGDAIYSYLSSVNQVTSMERLPEAIKTSLNTKVDSHNLAKYMKVLSSNLIDFSFAEFFTEFVGRFAFSGGYNDIEINESELESFLKEKTDSLEYLAMCHIEKINQHKAQNLKKRRKSKPRMAMTKTTKKKIPKINN
;
A
#
# COMPACT_ATOMS: atom_id res chain seq x y z
N PHE A 1 7.16 -19.11 19.78
CA PHE A 1 6.36 -18.25 20.68
C PHE A 1 6.45 -18.69 22.13
N GLU A 2 6.38 -20.00 22.39
CA GLU A 2 6.38 -20.55 23.75
C GLU A 2 7.74 -20.47 24.47
N GLU A 3 8.84 -20.53 23.72
CA GLU A 3 10.20 -20.47 24.27
C GLU A 3 10.71 -19.03 24.45
N VAL A 4 10.86 -18.28 23.35
CA VAL A 4 11.49 -16.94 23.35
C VAL A 4 10.57 -15.85 23.94
N LYS A 5 9.24 -16.01 23.82
CA LYS A 5 8.22 -15.04 24.26
C LYS A 5 8.57 -13.56 23.95
N PRO A 6 8.85 -13.21 22.68
CA PRO A 6 9.29 -11.86 22.34
C PRO A 6 8.18 -10.83 22.60
N ASP A 7 8.55 -9.66 23.13
CA ASP A 7 7.60 -8.54 23.29
C ASP A 7 7.25 -7.89 21.94
N TYR A 8 8.20 -7.89 20.99
CA TYR A 8 8.09 -7.20 19.71
C TYR A 8 8.54 -8.07 18.53
N PHE A 9 7.90 -7.87 17.38
CA PHE A 9 8.29 -8.40 16.07
C PHE A 9 8.55 -7.24 15.11
N ILE A 10 9.82 -6.99 14.79
CA ILE A 10 10.23 -5.96 13.83
C ILE A 10 10.26 -6.55 12.43
N THR A 11 9.58 -5.93 11.47
CA THR A 11 9.49 -6.43 10.10
C THR A 11 9.30 -5.32 9.08
N LYS A 12 9.57 -5.62 7.80
CA LYS A 12 9.05 -4.85 6.67
C LYS A 12 7.60 -5.24 6.37
N LEU A 13 6.95 -4.49 5.47
CA LEU A 13 5.63 -4.83 4.94
C LEU A 13 5.54 -6.30 4.49
N THR A 14 4.56 -7.01 5.05
CA THR A 14 4.32 -8.43 4.81
C THR A 14 3.58 -8.66 3.50
N ALA A 15 4.33 -8.81 2.40
CA ALA A 15 3.76 -8.98 1.07
C ALA A 15 3.43 -10.44 0.69
N PHE A 16 4.03 -11.43 1.36
CA PHE A 16 3.79 -12.85 1.09
C PHE A 16 2.90 -13.48 2.15
N HIS A 17 2.13 -14.49 1.75
CA HIS A 17 1.21 -15.21 2.64
C HIS A 17 1.87 -15.72 3.92
N HIS A 18 3.05 -16.36 3.83
CA HIS A 18 3.75 -16.89 5.02
C HIS A 18 4.23 -15.79 5.97
N LEU A 19 4.64 -14.62 5.45
CA LEU A 19 5.01 -13.47 6.27
C LEU A 19 3.80 -12.87 6.97
N GLU A 20 2.67 -12.76 6.25
CA GLU A 20 1.42 -12.27 6.81
C GLU A 20 0.85 -13.24 7.86
N LEU A 21 0.91 -14.55 7.59
CA LEU A 21 0.53 -15.58 8.56
C LEU A 21 1.36 -15.46 9.84
N PHE A 22 2.69 -15.36 9.70
CA PHE A 22 3.57 -15.19 10.86
C PHE A 22 3.26 -13.91 11.63
N ARG A 23 3.00 -12.78 10.94
CA ARG A 23 2.56 -11.52 11.56
C ARG A 23 1.27 -11.71 12.36
N ARG A 24 0.27 -12.40 11.81
CA ARG A 24 -1.00 -12.68 12.51
C ARG A 24 -0.80 -13.60 13.72
N MET A 25 0.09 -14.59 13.63
CA MET A 25 0.46 -15.43 14.77
C MET A 25 1.12 -14.60 15.89
N CYS A 26 2.05 -13.70 15.55
CA CYS A 26 2.64 -12.77 16.51
C CYS A 26 1.55 -11.97 17.24
N ILE A 27 0.61 -11.36 16.50
CA ILE A 27 -0.49 -10.59 17.07
C ILE A 27 -1.37 -11.46 17.99
N PHE A 28 -1.70 -12.67 17.55
CA PHE A 28 -2.50 -13.62 18.35
C PHE A 28 -1.84 -13.96 19.69
N HIS A 29 -0.52 -14.12 19.70
CA HIS A 29 0.27 -14.38 20.91
C HIS A 29 0.60 -13.12 21.72
N GLY A 30 0.00 -11.96 21.41
CA GLY A 30 0.21 -10.71 22.13
C GLY A 30 1.55 -10.01 21.84
N VAL A 31 2.31 -10.50 20.84
CA VAL A 31 3.55 -9.88 20.38
C VAL A 31 3.21 -8.63 19.57
N LYS A 32 3.87 -7.51 19.89
CA LYS A 32 3.65 -6.24 19.19
C LYS A 32 4.43 -6.18 17.89
N VAL A 33 3.74 -5.94 16.78
CA VAL A 33 4.37 -5.83 15.46
C VAL A 33 4.83 -4.40 15.23
N LEU A 34 6.08 -4.21 14.80
CA LEU A 34 6.61 -2.93 14.36
C LEU A 34 6.98 -3.08 12.89
N MET A 35 6.05 -2.66 12.04
CA MET A 35 6.15 -2.85 10.60
C MET A 35 6.61 -1.57 9.92
N LEU A 36 7.69 -1.66 9.16
CA LEU A 36 8.17 -0.62 8.26
C LEU A 36 7.37 -0.69 6.95
N SER A 37 6.56 0.33 6.68
CA SER A 37 5.68 0.41 5.50
C SER A 37 5.72 1.80 4.87
N SER A 38 5.25 1.92 3.63
CA SER A 38 5.10 3.22 2.95
C SER A 38 3.62 3.65 3.02
N PRO A 39 3.30 4.80 3.62
CA PRO A 39 1.91 5.27 3.78
C PRO A 39 1.40 5.97 2.52
N LYS A 40 1.61 5.35 1.35
CA LYS A 40 1.38 5.93 0.01
C LYS A 40 2.27 7.15 -0.31
N THR A 41 3.41 7.28 0.38
CA THR A 41 4.47 8.27 0.11
C THR A 41 5.76 7.50 -0.24
N PRO A 42 6.24 7.51 -1.49
CA PRO A 42 7.23 6.56 -1.97
C PRO A 42 8.64 6.73 -1.36
N LYS A 43 8.97 7.91 -0.81
CA LYS A 43 10.30 8.24 -0.25
C LYS A 43 10.38 8.27 1.27
N ARG A 44 9.25 7.99 1.94
CA ARG A 44 9.15 8.07 3.39
C ARG A 44 8.45 6.84 3.89
N ASN A 45 8.93 6.33 5.01
CA ASN A 45 8.32 5.20 5.68
C ASN A 45 7.69 5.61 7.00
N ILE A 46 6.88 4.72 7.54
CA ILE A 46 6.37 4.77 8.92
C ILE A 46 6.69 3.45 9.60
N ILE A 47 6.76 3.48 10.94
CA ILE A 47 6.80 2.29 11.78
C ILE A 47 5.47 2.20 12.52
N SER A 48 4.72 1.13 12.30
CA SER A 48 3.36 0.95 12.84
C SER A 48 2.97 -0.51 13.05
N GLU A 49 1.95 -0.78 13.89
CA GLU A 49 1.41 -2.15 14.03
C GLU A 49 0.67 -2.63 12.76
N SER A 50 0.15 -1.70 11.96
CA SER A 50 -0.57 -1.95 10.71
C SER A 50 -0.18 -0.93 9.65
N ASP A 51 -0.07 -1.34 8.38
CA ASP A 51 0.20 -0.42 7.26
C ASP A 51 -1.05 0.36 6.82
N THR A 52 -2.21 0.01 7.37
CA THR A 52 -3.51 0.63 7.06
C THR A 52 -4.00 1.58 8.16
N LYS A 53 -3.26 1.75 9.27
CA LYS A 53 -3.68 2.60 10.41
C LYS A 53 -2.48 3.25 11.08
N PHE A 54 -2.68 4.46 11.61
CA PHE A 54 -1.69 5.08 12.50
C PHE A 54 -1.91 4.54 13.92
N ASP A 55 -0.81 4.22 14.62
CA ASP A 55 -0.93 3.84 16.02
C ASP A 55 -1.39 5.02 16.87
N PHE A 56 -2.26 4.74 17.83
CA PHE A 56 -2.75 5.72 18.81
C PHE A 56 -3.60 6.86 18.21
N ILE A 57 -4.06 6.72 16.97
CA ILE A 57 -4.98 7.65 16.30
C ILE A 57 -6.26 6.90 15.92
N ASP A 58 -7.36 7.26 16.59
CA ASP A 58 -8.68 6.69 16.31
C ASP A 58 -9.43 7.51 15.25
N ASN A 59 -9.33 8.84 15.31
CA ASN A 59 -9.94 9.78 14.37
C ASN A 59 -9.15 11.11 14.29
N LEU A 60 -9.58 12.01 13.42
CA LEU A 60 -8.94 13.33 13.22
C LEU A 60 -9.60 14.46 14.03
N ASP A 61 -10.69 14.22 14.76
CA ASP A 61 -11.52 15.29 15.34
C ASP A 61 -10.72 16.15 16.33
N HIS A 62 -9.89 15.49 17.16
CA HIS A 62 -9.07 16.11 18.20
C HIS A 62 -7.70 16.62 17.73
N ILE A 63 -7.40 16.53 16.43
CA ILE A 63 -6.13 17.04 15.89
C ILE A 63 -6.27 18.53 15.64
N ASP A 64 -5.60 19.33 16.47
CA ASP A 64 -5.46 20.77 16.25
C ASP A 64 -4.52 21.03 15.07
N CYS A 65 -4.96 21.80 14.08
CA CYS A 65 -4.19 22.10 12.88
C CYS A 65 -4.70 23.41 12.25
N PRO A 66 -3.82 24.33 11.82
CA PRO A 66 -4.27 25.50 11.09
C PRO A 66 -4.89 25.11 9.73
N ASN A 67 -5.85 25.90 9.26
CA ASN A 67 -6.39 25.74 7.91
C ASN A 67 -5.28 25.90 6.87
N LYS A 68 -5.28 25.00 5.87
CA LYS A 68 -4.43 25.09 4.69
C LYS A 68 -5.29 25.07 3.43
N SER A 69 -4.86 25.79 2.41
CA SER A 69 -5.46 25.69 1.07
C SER A 69 -5.07 24.37 0.40
N PHE A 70 -5.85 23.92 -0.58
CA PHE A 70 -5.49 22.76 -1.39
C PHE A 70 -4.17 22.96 -2.15
N SER A 71 -3.81 24.19 -2.54
CA SER A 71 -2.50 24.48 -3.15
C SER A 71 -1.35 24.20 -2.19
N GLY A 72 -1.42 24.71 -0.96
CA GLY A 72 -0.38 24.46 0.06
C GLY A 72 -0.30 22.99 0.46
N LEU A 73 -1.42 22.27 0.50
CA LEU A 73 -1.44 20.82 0.76
C LEU A 73 -0.79 20.02 -0.38
N ARG A 74 -0.97 20.44 -1.64
CA ARG A 74 -0.29 19.83 -2.79
C ARG A 74 1.22 20.06 -2.74
N GLU A 75 1.65 21.27 -2.38
CA GLU A 75 3.08 21.59 -2.19
C GLU A 75 3.70 20.77 -1.05
N GLU A 76 3.00 20.61 0.06
CA GLU A 76 3.43 19.76 1.18
C GLU A 76 3.57 18.28 0.76
N LEU A 77 2.58 17.73 0.04
CA LEU A 77 2.67 16.36 -0.48
C LEU A 77 3.84 16.21 -1.48
N GLN A 78 4.05 17.19 -2.36
CA GLN A 78 5.18 17.20 -3.30
C GLN A 78 6.52 17.26 -2.56
N SER A 79 6.61 18.03 -1.47
CA SER A 79 7.81 18.08 -0.63
C SER A 79 8.12 16.72 0.01
N ILE A 80 7.10 16.05 0.54
CA ILE A 80 7.22 14.71 1.15
C ILE A 80 7.65 13.65 0.12
N ASN A 81 7.07 13.70 -1.08
CA ASN A 81 7.39 12.76 -2.15
C ASN A 81 8.69 13.12 -2.91
N GLY A 82 9.17 14.36 -2.76
CA GLY A 82 10.20 14.96 -3.60
C GLY A 82 9.75 15.10 -5.07
N LYS A 83 10.71 15.35 -5.97
CA LYS A 83 10.47 15.41 -7.44
C LYS A 83 10.07 14.05 -8.08
N THR A 84 9.73 13.02 -7.29
CA THR A 84 9.51 11.67 -7.79
C THR A 84 8.18 11.12 -7.26
N THR A 85 7.22 10.91 -8.14
CA THR A 85 5.95 10.25 -7.84
C THR A 85 6.13 8.76 -7.56
N THR A 86 5.14 8.10 -6.93
CA THR A 86 5.16 6.64 -6.72
C THR A 86 5.29 5.88 -8.03
N ARG A 87 4.65 6.40 -9.08
CA ARG A 87 4.78 5.92 -10.45
C ARG A 87 6.21 6.04 -10.96
N GLU A 88 6.84 7.21 -10.85
CA GLU A 88 8.21 7.41 -11.30
C GLU A 88 9.21 6.61 -10.47
N LEU A 89 8.97 6.39 -9.18
CA LEU A 89 9.83 5.57 -8.35
C LEU A 89 9.71 4.09 -8.74
N ALA A 90 8.50 3.59 -8.97
CA ALA A 90 8.27 2.26 -9.52
C ALA A 90 8.89 2.12 -10.92
N MET A 91 8.66 3.08 -11.82
CA MET A 91 9.25 3.08 -13.16
C MET A 91 10.78 3.21 -13.12
N ASN A 92 11.35 4.00 -12.23
CA ASN A 92 12.81 4.14 -12.07
C ASN A 92 13.40 2.89 -11.45
N TYR A 93 12.74 2.27 -10.47
CA TYR A 93 13.10 0.96 -9.95
C TYR A 93 13.09 -0.05 -11.11
N TRP A 94 11.98 -0.19 -11.83
CA TRP A 94 11.90 -1.14 -12.94
C TRP A 94 12.88 -0.82 -14.06
N ASN A 95 13.07 0.43 -14.46
CA ASN A 95 14.08 0.79 -15.44
C ASN A 95 15.50 0.48 -14.93
N LYS A 96 15.79 0.66 -13.64
CA LYS A 96 17.10 0.31 -13.07
C LYS A 96 17.28 -1.20 -12.87
N HIS A 97 16.20 -1.95 -12.62
CA HIS A 97 16.26 -3.35 -12.18
C HIS A 97 15.84 -4.37 -13.24
N ALA A 98 14.89 -4.04 -14.10
CA ALA A 98 14.61 -4.76 -15.34
C ALA A 98 15.65 -4.37 -16.40
N SER A 99 16.91 -4.68 -16.14
CA SER A 99 17.89 -4.87 -17.22
C SER A 99 17.90 -3.77 -18.30
N SER A 100 17.95 -2.48 -17.88
CA SER A 100 17.80 -1.31 -18.77
C SER A 100 18.76 -1.28 -19.95
N SER A 101 19.90 -1.95 -19.83
CA SER A 101 20.86 -2.10 -20.91
C SER A 101 20.81 -3.52 -21.46
N LYS A 102 20.67 -3.65 -22.78
CA LYS A 102 20.78 -4.93 -23.51
C LYS A 102 22.03 -5.72 -23.10
N PHE A 103 23.12 -5.02 -22.79
CA PHE A 103 24.36 -5.62 -22.31
C PHE A 103 24.22 -6.23 -20.91
N ASN A 104 23.57 -5.54 -19.97
CA ASN A 104 23.34 -6.08 -18.63
C ASN A 104 22.37 -7.26 -18.68
N SER A 105 21.35 -7.23 -19.55
CA SER A 105 20.45 -8.37 -19.78
C SER A 105 21.19 -9.59 -20.30
N LEU A 106 22.08 -9.37 -21.27
CA LEU A 106 22.92 -10.44 -21.78
C LEU A 106 23.86 -10.98 -20.71
N ARG A 107 24.50 -10.11 -19.92
CA ARG A 107 25.37 -10.52 -18.81
C ARG A 107 24.63 -11.35 -17.78
N VAL A 108 23.45 -10.91 -17.35
CA VAL A 108 22.57 -11.64 -16.40
C VAL A 108 22.17 -12.99 -16.98
N PHE A 109 21.78 -13.03 -18.25
CA PHE A 109 21.41 -14.26 -18.94
C PHE A 109 22.58 -15.24 -19.05
N LEU A 110 23.75 -14.78 -19.48
CA LEU A 110 24.97 -15.58 -19.56
C LEU A 110 25.35 -16.12 -18.18
N HIS A 111 25.30 -15.28 -17.14
CA HIS A 111 25.54 -15.69 -15.77
C HIS A 111 24.57 -16.80 -15.35
N TYR A 112 23.26 -16.59 -15.55
CA TYR A 112 22.24 -17.60 -15.26
C TYR A 112 22.51 -18.96 -15.92
N LEU A 113 22.96 -18.96 -17.19
CA LEU A 113 23.27 -20.18 -17.93
C LEU A 113 24.45 -20.95 -17.34
N ILE A 114 25.47 -20.26 -16.79
CA ILE A 114 26.64 -20.91 -16.20
C ILE A 114 26.47 -21.21 -14.70
N SER A 115 25.55 -20.53 -14.00
CA SER A 115 25.33 -20.73 -12.57
C SER A 115 24.86 -22.16 -12.23
N PRO A 116 25.31 -22.72 -11.10
CA PRO A 116 24.92 -24.06 -10.68
C PRO A 116 23.49 -24.06 -10.10
N GLU A 117 22.72 -25.11 -10.36
CA GLU A 117 21.33 -25.23 -9.89
C GLU A 117 21.24 -25.78 -8.43
N LYS A 118 22.01 -25.21 -7.50
CA LYS A 118 22.12 -25.72 -6.12
C LYS A 118 20.79 -25.67 -5.35
N ASN A 119 19.94 -24.68 -5.65
CA ASN A 119 18.75 -24.39 -4.85
C ASN A 119 17.47 -25.14 -5.26
N LEU A 120 17.49 -25.87 -6.39
CA LEU A 120 16.32 -26.62 -6.88
C LEU A 120 15.76 -27.64 -5.87
N ARG A 121 16.65 -28.22 -5.05
CA ARG A 121 16.30 -29.29 -4.09
C ARG A 121 16.14 -28.79 -2.66
N THR A 122 16.60 -27.58 -2.36
CA THR A 122 16.68 -27.05 -0.98
C THR A 122 15.70 -25.92 -0.72
N HIS A 123 15.23 -25.22 -1.76
CA HIS A 123 14.34 -24.08 -1.61
C HIS A 123 13.01 -24.32 -2.34
N TYR A 124 11.90 -24.25 -1.59
CA TYR A 124 10.55 -24.42 -2.14
C TYR A 124 10.26 -23.53 -3.36
N ASN A 125 10.71 -22.27 -3.34
CA ASN A 125 10.52 -21.32 -4.44
C ASN A 125 11.23 -21.71 -5.75
N TYR A 126 12.17 -22.66 -5.70
CA TYR A 126 12.92 -23.14 -6.87
C TYR A 126 12.38 -24.47 -7.42
N TYR A 127 11.38 -25.06 -6.78
CA TYR A 127 10.77 -26.30 -7.25
C TYR A 127 10.26 -26.14 -8.70
N GLY A 128 10.71 -27.02 -9.60
CA GLY A 128 10.34 -27.00 -11.03
C GLY A 128 11.03 -25.93 -11.90
N ARG A 129 11.95 -25.12 -11.34
CA ARG A 129 12.64 -24.02 -12.07
C ARG A 129 13.93 -24.46 -12.78
N THR A 130 13.87 -25.50 -13.62
CA THR A 130 15.03 -25.87 -14.45
C THR A 130 15.39 -24.76 -15.44
N LYS A 131 16.66 -24.66 -15.87
CA LYS A 131 17.10 -23.68 -16.89
C LYS A 131 16.21 -23.63 -18.12
N ILE A 132 15.87 -24.78 -18.69
CA ILE A 132 15.02 -24.88 -19.88
C ILE A 132 13.61 -24.35 -19.59
N SER A 133 13.02 -24.72 -18.45
CA SER A 133 11.69 -24.25 -18.03
C SER A 133 11.66 -22.74 -17.87
N VAL A 134 12.68 -22.15 -17.24
CA VAL A 134 12.80 -20.70 -17.06
C VAL A 134 12.96 -19.99 -18.41
N ILE A 135 13.84 -20.46 -19.29
CA ILE A 135 14.05 -19.85 -20.62
C ILE A 135 12.76 -19.90 -21.44
N LYS A 136 12.11 -21.07 -21.49
CA LYS A 136 10.83 -21.26 -22.18
C LYS A 136 9.76 -20.31 -21.63
N ASN A 137 9.60 -20.28 -20.31
CA ASN A 137 8.62 -19.41 -19.65
C ASN A 137 8.91 -17.92 -19.91
N THR A 138 10.17 -17.49 -19.85
CA THR A 138 10.57 -16.11 -20.17
C THR A 138 10.20 -15.74 -21.60
N PHE A 139 10.50 -16.61 -22.58
CA PHE A 139 10.13 -16.37 -23.97
C PHE A 139 8.60 -16.30 -24.16
N GLU A 140 7.85 -17.22 -23.54
CA GLU A 140 6.38 -17.19 -23.55
C GLU A 140 5.82 -15.91 -22.93
N LEU A 141 6.36 -15.45 -21.80
CA LEU A 141 5.96 -14.21 -21.14
C LEU A 141 6.21 -12.99 -22.02
N LEU A 142 7.36 -12.92 -22.71
CA LEU A 142 7.66 -11.84 -23.67
C LEU A 142 6.67 -11.80 -24.84
N LEU A 143 6.34 -12.95 -25.41
CA LEU A 143 5.34 -13.05 -26.48
C LEU A 143 3.94 -12.65 -26.00
N ARG A 144 3.53 -13.16 -24.83
CA ARG A 144 2.24 -12.81 -24.21
C ARG A 144 2.16 -11.31 -23.91
N LYS A 145 3.22 -10.72 -23.35
CA LYS A 145 3.31 -9.28 -23.08
C LYS A 145 3.08 -8.47 -24.36
N LYS A 146 3.84 -8.73 -25.42
CA LYS A 146 3.67 -8.05 -26.72
C LYS A 146 2.28 -8.22 -27.32
N SER A 147 1.72 -9.42 -27.23
CA SER A 147 0.36 -9.71 -27.71
C SER A 147 -0.68 -8.89 -26.95
N ARG A 148 -0.56 -8.80 -25.62
CA ARG A 148 -1.45 -8.00 -24.76
C ARG A 148 -1.28 -6.50 -25.01
N GLU A 149 -0.06 -6.00 -25.19
CA GLU A 149 0.21 -4.60 -25.57
C GLU A 149 -0.47 -4.25 -26.89
N SER A 150 -0.26 -5.07 -27.93
CA SER A 150 -0.90 -4.89 -29.22
C SER A 150 -2.44 -4.94 -29.12
N PHE A 151 -3.00 -5.72 -28.21
CA PHE A 151 -4.44 -5.72 -27.95
C PHE A 151 -4.88 -4.39 -27.32
N MET A 152 -4.20 -3.93 -26.26
CA MET A 152 -4.53 -2.65 -25.61
C MET A 152 -4.41 -1.47 -26.58
N ASP A 153 -3.35 -1.43 -27.38
CA ASP A 153 -3.09 -0.37 -28.36
C ASP A 153 -4.22 -0.23 -29.40
N ARG A 154 -4.84 -1.36 -29.76
CA ARG A 154 -5.93 -1.42 -30.75
C ARG A 154 -7.30 -1.15 -30.15
N HIS A 155 -7.53 -1.53 -28.91
CA HIS A 155 -8.89 -1.57 -28.35
C HIS A 155 -9.15 -0.56 -27.23
N PHE A 156 -8.13 -0.04 -26.54
CA PHE A 156 -8.35 0.88 -25.42
C PHE A 156 -8.44 2.32 -25.92
N THR A 157 -9.27 3.11 -25.25
CA THR A 157 -9.41 4.53 -25.57
C THR A 157 -8.17 5.29 -25.14
N LYS A 158 -7.46 5.91 -26.10
CA LYS A 158 -6.27 6.72 -25.84
C LYS A 158 -6.59 8.16 -25.45
N ASN A 159 -7.70 8.71 -25.94
CA ASN A 159 -8.16 10.08 -25.67
C ASN A 159 -9.65 10.07 -25.30
N PRO A 160 -10.00 9.77 -24.03
CA PRO A 160 -11.40 9.85 -23.60
C PRO A 160 -11.91 11.29 -23.63
N SER A 161 -13.16 11.50 -24.07
CA SER A 161 -13.88 12.77 -23.84
C SER A 161 -14.02 13.00 -22.34
N MET A 162 -14.06 14.26 -21.88
CA MET A 162 -14.29 14.64 -20.48
C MET A 162 -15.64 15.32 -20.26
N ASP A 163 -16.45 15.48 -21.32
CA ASP A 163 -17.66 16.30 -21.30
C ASP A 163 -18.81 15.62 -20.54
N THR A 164 -18.83 14.28 -20.56
CA THR A 164 -19.80 13.49 -19.81
C THR A 164 -19.26 13.19 -18.42
N ARG A 165 -20.07 13.51 -17.39
CA ARG A 165 -19.78 13.20 -15.98
C ARG A 165 -19.43 11.72 -15.81
N TYR A 166 -18.42 11.46 -14.99
CA TYR A 166 -17.91 10.10 -14.84
C TYR A 166 -17.34 9.82 -13.47
N VAL A 167 -17.36 8.53 -13.16
CA VAL A 167 -16.64 7.93 -12.04
C VAL A 167 -15.37 7.29 -12.60
N TYR A 168 -14.25 7.49 -11.90
CA TYR A 168 -12.96 6.94 -12.28
C TYR A 168 -12.60 5.71 -11.41
N PHE A 169 -12.26 4.60 -12.05
CA PHE A 169 -11.77 3.39 -11.41
C PHE A 169 -10.38 2.99 -11.97
N PRO A 170 -9.27 3.35 -11.28
CA PRO A 170 -7.95 2.83 -11.62
C PRO A 170 -7.88 1.35 -11.26
N LEU A 171 -7.56 0.50 -12.24
CA LEU A 171 -7.26 -0.91 -11.98
C LEU A 171 -6.01 -1.00 -11.11
N GLY A 172 -6.08 -1.71 -9.98
CA GLY A 172 -4.91 -1.99 -9.16
C GLY A 172 -4.02 -3.07 -9.81
N ILE A 173 -2.73 -3.09 -9.54
CA ILE A 173 -1.82 -4.07 -10.14
C ILE A 173 -2.12 -5.48 -9.58
N VAL A 174 -2.22 -6.47 -10.47
CA VAL A 174 -2.50 -7.85 -10.08
C VAL A 174 -1.33 -8.40 -9.25
N LEU A 175 -1.64 -9.22 -8.25
CA LEU A 175 -0.68 -9.77 -7.29
C LEU A 175 -0.06 -8.73 -6.34
N GLU A 176 -0.72 -7.59 -6.12
CA GLU A 176 -0.34 -6.65 -5.08
C GLU A 176 -1.09 -6.86 -3.76
N ARG A 177 -0.41 -6.54 -2.66
CA ARG A 177 -0.91 -6.67 -1.30
C ARG A 177 -2.23 -5.92 -1.07
N HIS A 178 -2.36 -4.72 -1.64
CA HIS A 178 -3.56 -3.89 -1.46
C HIS A 178 -4.84 -4.50 -2.05
N ILE A 179 -4.69 -5.47 -2.96
CA ILE A 179 -5.80 -6.24 -3.52
C ILE A 179 -5.95 -7.56 -2.77
N LEU A 180 -4.85 -8.29 -2.60
CA LEU A 180 -4.89 -9.66 -2.08
C LEU A 180 -5.08 -9.76 -0.56
N ILE A 181 -4.62 -8.77 0.20
CA ILE A 181 -4.64 -8.77 1.67
C ILE A 181 -5.57 -7.66 2.19
N ASP A 182 -5.47 -6.43 1.67
CA ASP A 182 -6.24 -5.30 2.22
C ASP A 182 -7.70 -5.27 1.75
N ALA A 183 -8.01 -5.93 0.63
CA ALA A 183 -9.35 -6.00 0.03
C ALA A 183 -9.72 -7.44 -0.41
N PRO A 184 -9.66 -8.45 0.48
CA PRO A 184 -9.69 -9.86 0.10
C PRO A 184 -11.00 -10.30 -0.58
N TYR A 185 -12.12 -9.63 -0.28
CA TYR A 185 -13.43 -9.89 -0.89
C TYR A 185 -13.58 -9.27 -2.29
N TYR A 186 -12.64 -8.43 -2.72
CA TYR A 186 -12.74 -7.61 -3.94
C TYR A 186 -11.55 -7.82 -4.88
N THR A 187 -10.95 -9.01 -4.82
CA THR A 187 -9.79 -9.40 -5.65
C THR A 187 -10.14 -9.51 -7.13
N ASN A 188 -11.38 -9.90 -7.46
CA ASN A 188 -11.89 -9.91 -8.83
C ASN A 188 -12.35 -8.51 -9.25
N GLN A 189 -11.42 -7.76 -9.84
CA GLN A 189 -11.67 -6.39 -10.29
C GLN A 189 -12.67 -6.30 -11.46
N VAL A 190 -12.80 -7.34 -12.29
CA VAL A 190 -13.79 -7.36 -13.39
C VAL A 190 -15.20 -7.37 -12.82
N GLU A 191 -15.46 -8.21 -11.82
CA GLU A 191 -16.76 -8.22 -11.15
C GLU A 191 -17.00 -6.96 -10.33
N LEU A 192 -15.96 -6.41 -9.70
CA LEU A 192 -16.06 -5.11 -9.04
C LEU A 192 -16.52 -4.01 -10.01
N ILE A 193 -15.97 -3.97 -11.24
CA ILE A 193 -16.40 -3.05 -12.29
C ILE A 193 -17.89 -3.25 -12.62
N ARG A 194 -18.35 -4.51 -12.75
CA ARG A 194 -19.78 -4.80 -13.00
C ARG A 194 -20.67 -4.28 -11.87
N HIS A 195 -20.26 -4.45 -10.61
CA HIS A 195 -21.02 -3.93 -9.48
C HIS A 195 -21.02 -2.39 -9.43
N ILE A 196 -19.88 -1.75 -9.69
CA ILE A 196 -19.78 -0.28 -9.72
C ILE A 196 -20.70 0.28 -10.79
N VAL A 197 -20.58 -0.18 -12.04
CA VAL A 197 -21.35 0.41 -13.15
C VAL A 197 -22.86 0.23 -12.98
N LYS A 198 -23.30 -0.90 -12.41
CA LYS A 198 -24.71 -1.16 -12.05
C LYS A 198 -25.23 -0.26 -10.92
N SER A 199 -24.32 0.28 -10.11
CA SER A 199 -24.64 1.13 -8.96
C SER A 199 -24.55 2.63 -9.29
N LEU A 200 -24.14 3.00 -10.50
CA LEU A 200 -24.03 4.39 -10.90
C LEU A 200 -25.41 5.03 -11.11
N PRO A 201 -25.58 6.31 -10.71
CA PRO A 201 -26.76 7.07 -11.07
C PRO A 201 -26.80 7.37 -12.57
N VAL A 202 -28.00 7.63 -13.09
CA VAL A 202 -28.22 8.01 -14.50
C VAL A 202 -27.38 9.24 -14.87
N GLY A 203 -26.82 9.23 -16.08
CA GLY A 203 -25.99 10.33 -16.60
C GLY A 203 -24.52 10.24 -16.20
N TYR A 204 -24.10 9.17 -15.52
CA TYR A 204 -22.70 8.86 -15.23
C TYR A 204 -22.26 7.62 -16.00
N ARG A 205 -21.01 7.66 -16.48
CA ARG A 205 -20.28 6.50 -17.02
C ARG A 205 -19.12 6.11 -16.12
N LEU A 206 -18.62 4.89 -16.29
CA LEU A 206 -17.43 4.41 -15.60
C LEU A 206 -16.22 4.44 -16.53
N LEU A 207 -15.22 5.23 -16.17
CA LEU A 207 -13.92 5.24 -16.82
C LEU A 207 -12.97 4.34 -16.03
N VAL A 208 -12.54 3.25 -16.65
CA VAL A 208 -11.61 2.27 -16.07
C VAL A 208 -10.26 2.48 -16.74
N LYS A 209 -9.17 2.59 -15.98
CA LYS A 209 -7.82 2.72 -16.57
C LYS A 209 -6.90 1.62 -16.06
N GLU A 210 -6.13 1.01 -16.98
CA GLU A 210 -5.06 0.10 -16.62
C GLU A 210 -3.88 0.83 -15.96
N HIS A 211 -3.33 0.26 -14.89
CA HIS A 211 -2.18 0.82 -14.21
C HIS A 211 -0.90 0.58 -15.03
N PRO A 212 -0.08 1.61 -15.30
CA PRO A 212 1.08 1.44 -16.18
C PRO A 212 2.13 0.47 -15.65
N ALA A 213 2.32 0.41 -14.33
CA ALA A 213 3.22 -0.58 -13.72
C ALA A 213 2.70 -2.04 -13.79
N GLN A 214 1.47 -2.30 -14.26
CA GLN A 214 1.01 -3.65 -14.62
C GLN A 214 1.88 -4.26 -15.74
N GLU A 215 2.62 -3.43 -16.49
CA GLU A 215 3.65 -3.88 -17.43
C GLU A 215 4.64 -4.88 -16.82
N SER A 216 5.00 -4.68 -15.54
CA SER A 216 5.92 -5.55 -14.78
C SER A 216 5.35 -6.94 -14.49
N ARG A 217 4.07 -7.16 -14.80
CA ARG A 217 3.33 -8.42 -14.65
C ARG A 217 2.73 -8.86 -15.99
N GLU A 218 3.38 -8.45 -17.08
CA GLU A 218 3.03 -8.81 -18.46
C GLU A 218 1.58 -8.46 -18.85
N TRP A 219 0.97 -7.45 -18.23
CA TRP A 219 -0.44 -7.08 -18.46
C TRP A 219 -1.45 -8.15 -18.03
N ARG A 220 -2.73 -7.80 -17.94
CA ARG A 220 -3.79 -8.80 -17.70
C ARG A 220 -3.99 -9.67 -18.94
N THR A 221 -4.72 -10.77 -18.77
CA THR A 221 -5.06 -11.61 -19.91
C THR A 221 -5.98 -10.85 -20.88
N ILE A 222 -5.88 -11.17 -22.17
CA ILE A 222 -6.80 -10.61 -23.19
C ILE A 222 -8.26 -10.95 -22.86
N SER A 223 -8.51 -12.12 -22.26
CA SER A 223 -9.86 -12.51 -21.84
C SER A 223 -10.43 -11.55 -20.79
N GLU A 224 -9.66 -11.20 -19.76
CA GLU A 224 -10.09 -10.20 -18.76
C GLU A 224 -10.35 -8.84 -19.40
N TYR A 225 -9.51 -8.39 -20.33
CA TYR A 225 -9.73 -7.12 -21.03
C TYR A 225 -10.99 -7.13 -21.89
N LYS A 226 -11.24 -8.22 -22.62
CA LYS A 226 -12.50 -8.40 -23.36
C LYS A 226 -13.71 -8.34 -22.43
N GLN A 227 -13.65 -9.04 -21.29
CA GLN A 227 -14.72 -9.02 -20.30
C GLN A 227 -15.03 -7.61 -19.78
N ILE A 228 -14.03 -6.72 -19.66
CA ILE A 228 -14.22 -5.31 -19.26
C ILE A 228 -14.81 -4.49 -20.42
N LEU A 229 -14.30 -4.66 -21.64
CA LEU A 229 -14.79 -3.98 -22.84
C LEU A 229 -16.26 -4.34 -23.15
N ASP A 230 -16.68 -5.55 -22.80
CA ASP A 230 -18.05 -6.03 -22.99
C ASP A 230 -19.03 -5.49 -21.93
N ILE A 231 -18.56 -4.78 -20.90
CA ILE A 231 -19.42 -4.19 -19.86
C ILE A 231 -20.05 -2.91 -20.41
N PRO A 232 -21.40 -2.82 -20.51
CA PRO A 232 -22.06 -1.59 -20.95
C PRO A 232 -21.74 -0.42 -20.02
N ASN A 233 -21.68 0.80 -20.59
CA ASN A 233 -21.41 2.04 -19.85
C ASN A 233 -20.02 2.10 -19.17
N VAL A 234 -19.09 1.23 -19.59
CA VAL A 234 -17.67 1.25 -19.22
C VAL A 234 -16.82 1.72 -20.40
N THR A 235 -15.82 2.54 -20.13
CA THR A 235 -14.78 2.92 -21.11
C THR A 235 -13.42 2.54 -20.55
N LEU A 236 -12.71 1.63 -21.23
CA LEU A 236 -11.39 1.17 -20.83
C LEU A 236 -10.30 2.05 -21.45
N ILE A 237 -9.52 2.71 -20.59
CA ILE A 237 -8.54 3.74 -20.94
C ILE A 237 -7.14 3.17 -21.01
N HIS A 238 -6.43 3.61 -22.05
CA HIS A 238 -5.06 3.20 -22.30
C HIS A 238 -4.12 3.63 -21.16
N PRO A 239 -3.18 2.78 -20.71
CA PRO A 239 -2.26 3.10 -19.60
C PRO A 239 -1.43 4.36 -19.83
N SER A 240 -1.21 4.76 -21.10
CA SER A 240 -0.46 5.98 -21.44
C SER A 240 -1.21 7.28 -21.13
N PHE A 241 -2.53 7.26 -20.95
CA PHE A 241 -3.28 8.49 -20.65
C PHE A 241 -2.95 9.02 -19.25
N SER A 242 -3.03 10.33 -19.03
CA SER A 242 -2.65 10.94 -17.74
C SER A 242 -3.61 10.57 -16.61
N ASP A 243 -3.07 9.98 -15.54
CA ASP A 243 -3.83 9.74 -14.30
C ASP A 243 -4.33 11.04 -13.69
N GLN A 244 -3.51 12.08 -13.73
CA GLN A 244 -3.82 13.39 -13.16
C GLN A 244 -5.00 14.04 -13.89
N GLU A 245 -5.07 13.92 -15.21
CA GLU A 245 -6.18 14.47 -15.99
C GLU A 245 -7.50 13.74 -15.72
N LEU A 246 -7.46 12.42 -15.51
CA LEU A 246 -8.63 11.66 -15.06
C LEU A 246 -9.08 12.08 -13.66
N GLN A 247 -8.13 12.20 -12.71
CA GLN A 247 -8.45 12.58 -11.34
C GLN A 247 -9.05 14.00 -11.27
N LYS A 248 -8.46 15.00 -11.95
CA LYS A 248 -8.96 16.39 -11.93
C LYS A 248 -10.39 16.53 -12.48
N ASN A 249 -10.74 15.75 -13.50
CA ASN A 249 -11.99 15.92 -14.24
C ASN A 249 -13.11 14.96 -13.80
N CYS A 250 -12.81 13.91 -13.03
CA CYS A 250 -13.83 12.99 -12.55
C CYS A 250 -14.74 13.62 -11.48
N SER A 251 -15.90 12.98 -11.25
CA SER A 251 -16.83 13.34 -10.17
C SER A 251 -16.59 12.54 -8.88
N LEU A 252 -16.03 11.34 -9.00
CA LEU A 252 -15.77 10.42 -7.89
C LEU A 252 -14.68 9.44 -8.32
N ILE A 253 -13.78 9.09 -7.40
CA ILE A 253 -12.84 7.99 -7.59
C ILE A 253 -13.33 6.79 -6.78
N ILE A 254 -13.31 5.62 -7.39
CA ILE A 254 -13.52 4.36 -6.67
C ILE A 254 -12.24 3.54 -6.78
N SER A 255 -11.75 2.99 -5.69
CA SER A 255 -10.55 2.16 -5.66
C SER A 255 -10.76 0.97 -4.73
N THR A 256 -9.96 -0.10 -4.87
CA THR A 256 -9.93 -1.16 -3.86
C THR A 256 -9.32 -0.64 -2.56
N ALA A 257 -8.01 -0.37 -2.56
CA ALA A 257 -7.24 0.27 -1.48
C ALA A 257 -5.98 0.98 -2.03
N GLY A 258 -6.04 1.42 -3.30
CA GLY A 258 -4.91 2.00 -4.03
C GLY A 258 -4.58 3.44 -3.62
N GLY A 259 -3.44 3.97 -4.07
CA GLY A 259 -3.03 5.35 -3.75
C GLY A 259 -3.88 6.43 -4.41
N SER A 260 -4.52 6.14 -5.55
CA SER A 260 -5.27 7.16 -6.31
C SER A 260 -6.46 7.76 -5.56
N ALA A 261 -7.08 7.00 -4.64
CA ALA A 261 -8.16 7.52 -3.80
C ALA A 261 -7.67 8.52 -2.74
N PHE A 262 -6.39 8.44 -2.35
CA PHE A 262 -5.71 9.44 -1.51
C PHE A 262 -5.28 10.65 -2.33
N GLU A 263 -4.63 10.44 -3.47
CA GLU A 263 -4.20 11.54 -4.36
C GLU A 263 -5.39 12.43 -4.79
N ALA A 264 -6.54 11.81 -5.04
CA ALA A 264 -7.79 12.46 -5.38
C ALA A 264 -8.23 13.56 -4.41
N THR A 265 -7.96 13.42 -3.10
CA THR A 265 -8.39 14.41 -2.11
C THR A 265 -7.69 15.75 -2.30
N PHE A 266 -6.47 15.74 -2.84
CA PHE A 266 -5.72 16.96 -3.18
C PHE A 266 -6.24 17.67 -4.44
N TYR A 267 -7.06 16.97 -5.23
CA TYR A 267 -7.80 17.50 -6.39
C TYR A 267 -9.28 17.71 -6.06
N GLU A 268 -9.62 17.78 -4.77
CA GLU A 268 -10.96 18.09 -4.28
C GLU A 268 -11.99 17.05 -4.72
N LYS A 269 -11.54 15.80 -4.94
CA LYS A 269 -12.42 14.70 -5.33
C LYS A 269 -12.69 13.77 -4.16
N PRO A 270 -13.96 13.48 -3.85
CA PRO A 270 -14.30 12.43 -2.92
C PRO A 270 -13.93 11.07 -3.51
N SER A 271 -13.83 10.06 -2.64
CA SER A 271 -13.52 8.70 -3.08
C SER A 271 -14.28 7.63 -2.30
N ILE A 272 -14.38 6.46 -2.91
CA ILE A 272 -14.82 5.22 -2.28
C ILE A 272 -13.67 4.23 -2.30
N ILE A 273 -13.50 3.53 -1.18
CA ILE A 273 -12.58 2.39 -1.07
C ILE A 273 -13.33 1.14 -0.59
N PHE A 274 -12.81 -0.03 -0.93
CA PHE A 274 -13.39 -1.32 -0.54
C PHE A 274 -12.53 -2.10 0.48
N GLY A 275 -11.25 -1.74 0.61
CA GLY A 275 -10.32 -2.32 1.57
C GLY A 275 -9.92 -1.33 2.66
N ASP A 276 -9.10 -1.78 3.59
CA ASP A 276 -8.50 -0.91 4.60
C ASP A 276 -7.36 -0.09 3.99
N ALA A 277 -7.33 1.21 4.28
CA ALA A 277 -6.25 2.09 3.84
C ALA A 277 -5.88 3.12 4.91
N ILE A 278 -4.60 3.52 4.97
CA ILE A 278 -4.11 4.46 5.98
C ILE A 278 -4.75 5.85 5.93
N TYR A 279 -5.35 6.21 4.79
CA TYR A 279 -6.04 7.48 4.57
C TYR A 279 -7.56 7.40 4.81
N SER A 280 -8.08 6.27 5.31
CA SER A 280 -9.53 6.07 5.57
C SER A 280 -10.09 7.01 6.65
N TYR A 281 -9.23 7.74 7.36
CA TYR A 281 -9.64 8.76 8.34
C TYR A 281 -10.19 10.05 7.70
N LEU A 282 -9.97 10.23 6.39
CA LEU A 282 -10.44 11.40 5.65
C LEU A 282 -11.96 11.32 5.47
N SER A 283 -12.68 12.39 5.83
CA SER A 283 -14.15 12.41 5.76
C SER A 283 -14.72 12.32 4.34
N SER A 284 -13.89 12.64 3.33
CA SER A 284 -14.23 12.50 1.91
C SER A 284 -13.94 11.11 1.33
N VAL A 285 -13.41 10.18 2.12
CA VAL A 285 -13.10 8.81 1.73
C VAL A 285 -14.12 7.89 2.39
N ASN A 286 -15.02 7.32 1.59
CA ASN A 286 -16.07 6.44 2.08
C ASN A 286 -15.65 4.97 1.92
N GLN A 287 -15.51 4.25 3.03
CA GLN A 287 -15.19 2.82 3.00
C GLN A 287 -16.48 1.98 2.91
N VAL A 288 -16.64 1.24 1.81
CA VAL A 288 -17.78 0.34 1.59
C VAL A 288 -17.48 -1.04 2.17
N THR A 289 -18.25 -1.41 3.20
CA THR A 289 -18.12 -2.71 3.89
C THR A 289 -19.12 -3.77 3.38
N SER A 290 -20.10 -3.37 2.57
CA SER A 290 -21.12 -4.25 2.00
C SER A 290 -21.54 -3.74 0.62
N MET A 291 -21.62 -4.65 -0.36
CA MET A 291 -21.90 -4.32 -1.75
C MET A 291 -23.33 -3.82 -1.97
N GLU A 292 -24.27 -4.24 -1.11
CA GLU A 292 -25.66 -3.81 -1.10
C GLU A 292 -25.79 -2.30 -0.90
N ARG A 293 -24.84 -1.69 -0.16
CA ARG A 293 -24.81 -0.24 0.09
C ARG A 293 -24.08 0.56 -0.98
N LEU A 294 -23.50 -0.09 -1.98
CA LEU A 294 -22.70 0.59 -3.00
C LEU A 294 -23.48 1.69 -3.77
N PRO A 295 -24.74 1.50 -4.19
CA PRO A 295 -25.49 2.57 -4.85
C PRO A 295 -25.69 3.81 -3.97
N GLU A 296 -26.02 3.61 -2.70
CA GLU A 296 -26.18 4.70 -1.73
C GLU A 296 -24.85 5.38 -1.43
N ALA A 297 -23.78 4.60 -1.25
CA ALA A 297 -22.43 5.11 -1.04
C ALA A 297 -21.96 5.98 -2.21
N ILE A 298 -22.18 5.54 -3.46
CA ILE A 298 -21.87 6.32 -4.67
C ILE A 298 -22.67 7.62 -4.69
N LYS A 299 -23.99 7.56 -4.44
CA LYS A 299 -24.85 8.75 -4.43
C LYS A 299 -24.41 9.76 -3.37
N THR A 300 -24.09 9.29 -2.16
CA THR A 300 -23.62 10.15 -1.07
C THR A 300 -22.26 10.74 -1.40
N SER A 301 -21.28 9.92 -1.79
CA SER A 301 -19.93 10.37 -2.11
C SER A 301 -19.89 11.35 -3.28
N LEU A 302 -20.75 11.21 -4.31
CA LEU A 302 -20.86 12.18 -5.41
C LEU A 302 -21.29 13.58 -4.96
N ASN A 303 -21.96 13.70 -3.81
CA ASN A 303 -22.38 14.98 -3.22
C ASN A 303 -21.43 15.47 -2.11
N THR A 304 -20.44 14.66 -1.73
CA THR A 304 -19.48 15.00 -0.69
C THR A 304 -18.45 15.99 -1.21
N LYS A 305 -18.27 17.10 -0.49
CA LYS A 305 -17.16 18.02 -0.73
C LYS A 305 -15.96 17.63 0.11
N VAL A 306 -14.77 17.69 -0.48
CA VAL A 306 -13.53 17.52 0.29
C VAL A 306 -13.31 18.75 1.16
N ASP A 307 -13.07 18.53 2.45
CA ASP A 307 -12.70 19.59 3.39
C ASP A 307 -11.17 19.69 3.48
N SER A 308 -10.62 20.86 3.13
CA SER A 308 -9.19 21.09 3.19
C SER A 308 -8.66 21.07 4.63
N HIS A 309 -9.49 21.41 5.62
CA HIS A 309 -9.10 21.34 7.03
C HIS A 309 -8.95 19.89 7.49
N ASN A 310 -9.91 19.02 7.18
CA ASN A 310 -9.80 17.57 7.43
C ASN A 310 -8.54 16.97 6.77
N LEU A 311 -8.25 17.37 5.52
CA LEU A 311 -7.01 16.95 4.84
C LEU A 311 -5.75 17.50 5.50
N ALA A 312 -5.76 18.76 5.98
CA ALA A 312 -4.63 19.34 6.73
C ALA A 312 -4.36 18.59 8.05
N LYS A 313 -5.41 18.19 8.78
CA LYS A 313 -5.27 17.37 9.98
C LYS A 313 -4.65 16.01 9.67
N TYR A 314 -5.11 15.35 8.59
CA TYR A 314 -4.50 14.11 8.13
C TYR A 314 -3.03 14.30 7.78
N MET A 315 -2.68 15.34 7.01
CA MET A 315 -1.29 15.63 6.65
C MET A 315 -0.41 15.89 7.87
N LYS A 316 -0.92 16.57 8.91
CA LYS A 316 -0.22 16.74 10.18
C LYS A 316 0.06 15.38 10.86
N VAL A 317 -0.94 14.49 10.91
CA VAL A 317 -0.76 13.13 11.47
C VAL A 317 0.26 12.35 10.66
N LEU A 318 0.13 12.34 9.33
CA LEU A 318 1.06 11.68 8.42
C LEU A 318 2.48 12.18 8.68
N SER A 319 2.74 13.47 8.52
CA SER A 319 4.06 14.09 8.70
C SER A 319 4.67 13.82 10.07
N SER A 320 3.87 13.78 11.14
CA SER A 320 4.35 13.45 12.49
C SER A 320 4.75 11.98 12.70
N ASN A 321 4.32 11.08 11.82
CA ASN A 321 4.63 9.65 11.87
C ASN A 321 5.66 9.23 10.82
N LEU A 322 5.95 10.07 9.82
CA LEU A 322 6.96 9.80 8.81
C LEU A 322 8.35 9.79 9.45
N ILE A 323 9.19 8.83 9.03
CA ILE A 323 10.62 8.81 9.32
C ILE A 323 11.41 9.18 8.06
N ASP A 324 12.58 9.79 8.24
CA ASP A 324 13.49 10.13 7.13
C ASP A 324 14.33 8.93 6.70
N PHE A 325 13.63 7.85 6.35
CA PHE A 325 14.21 6.62 5.84
C PHE A 325 13.35 6.11 4.68
N SER A 326 14.01 5.66 3.60
CA SER A 326 13.38 5.07 2.43
C SER A 326 13.87 3.64 2.24
N PHE A 327 13.03 2.68 2.61
CA PHE A 327 13.32 1.26 2.40
C PHE A 327 13.46 0.93 0.90
N ALA A 328 12.71 1.61 0.04
CA ALA A 328 12.78 1.40 -1.41
C ALA A 328 14.15 1.82 -1.97
N GLU A 329 14.69 2.96 -1.53
CA GLU A 329 16.02 3.43 -1.94
C GLU A 329 17.12 2.54 -1.36
N PHE A 330 17.06 2.23 -0.06
CA PHE A 330 17.98 1.30 0.58
C PHE A 330 18.03 -0.05 -0.14
N PHE A 331 16.86 -0.63 -0.44
CA PHE A 331 16.76 -1.91 -1.12
C PHE A 331 17.24 -1.84 -2.57
N THR A 332 16.98 -0.74 -3.27
CA THR A 332 17.48 -0.49 -4.64
C THR A 332 19.00 -0.50 -4.68
N GLU A 333 19.65 0.17 -3.73
CA GLU A 333 21.10 0.18 -3.62
C GLU A 333 21.67 -1.19 -3.27
N PHE A 334 21.03 -1.90 -2.31
CA PHE A 334 21.42 -3.25 -1.93
C PHE A 334 21.38 -4.21 -3.13
N VAL A 335 20.26 -4.28 -3.86
CA VAL A 335 20.17 -5.20 -5.01
C VAL A 335 21.02 -4.73 -6.19
N GLY A 336 21.30 -3.43 -6.30
CA GLY A 336 22.25 -2.88 -7.26
C GLY A 336 23.66 -3.41 -7.05
N ARG A 337 24.08 -3.54 -5.79
CA ARG A 337 25.41 -4.04 -5.42
C ARG A 337 25.49 -5.57 -5.46
N PHE A 338 24.50 -6.26 -4.91
CA PHE A 338 24.59 -7.70 -4.64
C PHE A 338 23.80 -8.60 -5.59
N ALA A 339 22.87 -8.08 -6.41
CA ALA A 339 21.89 -8.90 -7.12
C ALA A 339 21.73 -8.58 -8.63
N PHE A 340 22.80 -8.13 -9.30
CA PHE A 340 22.74 -7.61 -10.70
C PHE A 340 21.55 -6.66 -10.92
N SER A 341 21.36 -5.73 -9.99
CA SER A 341 20.19 -4.85 -9.98
C SER A 341 18.87 -5.64 -9.99
N GLY A 342 18.74 -6.74 -9.27
CA GLY A 342 17.52 -7.56 -9.23
C GLY A 342 17.27 -8.44 -10.45
N GLY A 343 18.18 -8.46 -11.44
CA GLY A 343 18.10 -9.35 -12.59
C GLY A 343 18.41 -10.81 -12.27
N TYR A 344 19.17 -11.06 -11.19
CA TYR A 344 19.49 -12.40 -10.71
C TYR A 344 19.76 -12.35 -9.21
N ASN A 345 18.96 -13.07 -8.41
CA ASN A 345 19.02 -13.00 -6.94
C ASN A 345 19.72 -14.20 -6.30
N ASP A 346 20.10 -15.22 -7.07
CA ASP A 346 20.70 -16.45 -6.56
C ASP A 346 22.23 -16.34 -6.57
N ILE A 347 22.75 -15.46 -5.72
CA ILE A 347 24.17 -15.11 -5.66
C ILE A 347 24.66 -15.24 -4.23
N GLU A 348 25.86 -15.77 -4.10
CA GLU A 348 26.58 -15.76 -2.84
C GLU A 348 27.10 -14.34 -2.57
N ILE A 349 26.61 -13.74 -1.48
CA ILE A 349 27.00 -12.39 -1.08
C ILE A 349 28.39 -12.46 -0.45
N ASN A 350 29.35 -11.74 -1.01
CA ASN A 350 30.69 -11.65 -0.45
C ASN A 350 30.65 -10.92 0.91
N GLU A 351 31.17 -11.55 1.97
CA GLU A 351 31.12 -11.03 3.32
C GLU A 351 31.83 -9.68 3.48
N SER A 352 33.02 -9.53 2.89
CA SER A 352 33.78 -8.27 2.95
C SER A 352 33.07 -7.11 2.25
N GLU A 353 32.36 -7.41 1.16
CA GLU A 353 31.57 -6.42 0.44
C GLU A 353 30.30 -6.05 1.20
N LEU A 354 29.64 -7.04 1.83
CA LEU A 354 28.52 -6.81 2.73
C LEU A 354 28.93 -5.94 3.91
N GLU A 355 30.06 -6.23 4.55
CA GLU A 355 30.60 -5.38 5.61
C GLU A 355 30.85 -3.94 5.14
N SER A 356 31.44 -3.75 3.95
CA SER A 356 31.64 -2.42 3.38
C SER A 356 30.31 -1.70 3.17
N PHE A 357 29.31 -2.37 2.60
CA PHE A 357 27.99 -1.78 2.39
C PHE A 357 27.31 -1.42 3.73
N LEU A 358 27.40 -2.29 4.73
CA LEU A 358 26.84 -2.01 6.06
C LEU A 358 27.56 -0.83 6.72
N LYS A 359 28.89 -0.72 6.59
CA LYS A 359 29.67 0.45 7.06
C LYS A 359 29.23 1.73 6.36
N GLU A 360 29.06 1.71 5.04
CA GLU A 360 28.54 2.84 4.25
C GLU A 360 27.11 3.26 4.65
N LYS A 361 26.29 2.31 5.15
CA LYS A 361 24.91 2.54 5.56
C LYS A 361 24.70 2.71 7.06
N THR A 362 25.77 2.73 7.85
CA THR A 362 25.74 2.81 9.32
C THR A 362 24.79 3.90 9.80
N ASP A 363 25.00 5.15 9.40
CA ASP A 363 24.19 6.29 9.85
C ASP A 363 22.68 6.08 9.59
N SER A 364 22.33 5.56 8.40
CA SER A 364 20.93 5.31 8.03
C SER A 364 20.30 4.15 8.81
N LEU A 365 21.09 3.11 9.13
CA LEU A 365 20.64 1.95 9.89
C LEU A 365 20.54 2.26 11.38
N GLU A 366 21.47 3.03 11.93
CA GLU A 366 21.43 3.54 13.31
C GLU A 366 20.23 4.47 13.51
N TYR A 367 19.98 5.38 12.57
CA TYR A 367 18.76 6.20 12.56
C TYR A 367 17.50 5.34 12.57
N LEU A 368 17.41 4.34 11.68
CA LEU A 368 16.27 3.44 11.62
C LEU A 368 16.09 2.66 12.94
N ALA A 369 17.19 2.20 13.56
CA ALA A 369 17.16 1.52 14.85
C ALA A 369 16.65 2.43 15.97
N MET A 370 17.09 3.69 16.01
CA MET A 370 16.59 4.70 16.94
C MET A 370 15.09 4.90 16.79
N CYS A 371 14.57 5.03 15.55
CA CYS A 371 13.13 5.15 15.31
C CYS A 371 12.33 3.94 15.84
N HIS A 372 12.87 2.71 15.72
CA HIS A 372 12.24 1.53 16.29
C HIS A 372 12.23 1.57 17.84
N ILE A 373 13.33 2.01 18.47
CA ILE A 373 13.42 2.17 19.93
C ILE A 373 12.42 3.21 20.43
N GLU A 374 12.29 4.35 19.74
CA GLU A 374 11.29 5.37 20.04
C GLU A 374 9.88 4.79 19.97
N LYS A 375 9.58 4.03 18.91
CA LYS A 375 8.27 3.37 18.76
C LYS A 375 7.99 2.37 19.89
N ILE A 376 8.96 1.56 20.27
CA ILE A 376 8.88 0.65 21.43
C ILE A 376 8.51 1.44 22.69
N ASN A 377 9.21 2.56 22.94
CA ASN A 377 8.95 3.41 24.10
C ASN A 377 7.55 4.04 24.08
N GLN A 378 7.05 4.44 22.91
CA GLN A 378 5.67 4.89 22.74
C GLN A 378 4.66 3.81 23.15
N HIS A 379 4.84 2.56 22.71
CA HIS A 379 3.96 1.45 23.13
C HIS A 379 4.03 1.19 24.64
N LYS A 380 5.24 1.21 25.24
CA LYS A 380 5.41 1.05 26.70
C LYS A 380 4.67 2.14 27.47
N ALA A 381 4.81 3.40 27.06
CA ALA A 381 4.12 4.53 27.68
C ALA A 381 2.60 4.40 27.59
N GLN A 382 2.06 3.94 26.45
CA GLN A 382 0.63 3.73 26.26
C GLN A 382 0.08 2.58 27.12
N ASN A 383 0.83 1.49 27.26
CA ASN A 383 0.48 0.39 28.16
C ASN A 383 0.42 0.85 29.63
N LEU A 384 1.35 1.70 30.06
CA LEU A 384 1.33 2.31 31.40
C LEU A 384 0.10 3.20 31.60
N LYS A 385 -0.29 4.01 30.61
CA LYS A 385 -1.51 4.84 30.65
C LYS A 385 -2.77 3.97 30.79
N LYS A 386 -2.88 2.88 30.03
CA LYS A 386 -4.01 1.93 30.12
C LYS A 386 -4.10 1.25 31.49
N ARG A 387 -2.97 0.84 32.08
CA ARG A 387 -2.92 0.27 33.44
C ARG A 387 -3.31 1.26 34.53
N ARG A 388 -2.97 2.55 34.38
CA ARG A 388 -3.38 3.60 35.33
C ARG A 388 -4.88 3.90 35.27
N LYS A 389 -5.48 3.89 34.07
CA LYS A 389 -6.93 4.10 33.87
C LYS A 389 -7.80 2.92 34.36
N SER A 390 -7.25 1.71 34.41
CA SER A 390 -7.97 0.49 34.82
C SER A 390 -7.90 0.18 36.33
N LYS A 391 -7.14 0.95 37.13
CA LYS A 391 -7.21 0.85 38.59
C LYS A 391 -8.50 1.53 39.10
N PRO A 392 -9.39 0.85 39.84
CA PRO A 392 -10.54 1.50 40.45
C PRO A 392 -10.06 2.58 41.42
N ARG A 393 -10.67 3.78 41.34
CA ARG A 393 -10.55 4.78 42.42
C ARG A 393 -11.07 4.12 43.69
N MET A 394 -10.19 3.77 44.63
CA MET A 394 -10.61 3.40 45.98
C MET A 394 -11.39 4.59 46.55
N ALA A 395 -12.71 4.45 46.63
CA ALA A 395 -13.53 5.37 47.38
C ALA A 395 -13.07 5.30 48.84
N MET A 396 -12.56 6.41 49.38
CA MET A 396 -12.43 6.56 50.83
C MET A 396 -13.85 6.58 51.41
N THR A 397 -14.38 5.42 51.76
CA THR A 397 -15.56 5.33 52.63
C THR A 397 -15.17 5.84 54.00
N LYS A 398 -15.60 7.08 54.31
CA LYS A 398 -15.66 7.60 55.68
C LYS A 398 -16.52 6.64 56.51
N THR A 399 -15.89 5.85 57.38
CA THR A 399 -16.57 5.07 58.41
C THR A 399 -17.28 6.01 59.38
N THR A 400 -18.59 6.18 59.22
CA THR A 400 -19.48 6.69 60.24
C THR A 400 -19.69 5.61 61.30
N LYS A 401 -19.08 5.77 62.48
CA LYS A 401 -19.38 4.97 63.67
C LYS A 401 -20.84 5.22 64.08
N LYS A 402 -21.74 4.29 63.79
CA LYS A 402 -23.09 4.23 64.39
C LYS A 402 -22.99 3.47 65.72
N LYS A 403 -23.36 4.14 66.82
CA LYS A 403 -23.50 3.57 68.17
C LYS A 403 -24.57 2.48 68.17
N ILE A 404 -24.26 1.34 68.79
CA ILE A 404 -25.20 0.26 69.12
C ILE A 404 -25.85 0.59 70.48
N PRO A 405 -27.18 0.50 70.66
CA PRO A 405 -27.80 0.64 71.97
C PRO A 405 -27.68 -0.68 72.77
N LYS A 406 -27.31 -0.56 74.04
CA LYS A 406 -27.31 -1.66 75.02
C LYS A 406 -28.75 -2.09 75.31
N ILE A 407 -29.02 -3.39 75.23
CA ILE A 407 -30.21 -4.04 75.77
C ILE A 407 -29.86 -4.48 77.20
N ASN A 408 -30.70 -4.09 78.16
CA ASN A 408 -30.61 -4.51 79.56
C ASN A 408 -31.04 -5.97 79.72
N ASN A 409 -30.27 -6.72 80.49
CA ASN A 409 -30.73 -7.68 81.49
C ASN A 409 -29.75 -7.64 82.66
#